data_AF-A0A9D6UHS0-F1
#
_entry.id   AF-A0A9D6UHS0-F1
#
_cell.length_a   1.000
_cell.length_b   1.000
_cell.length_c   1.000
_cell.angle_alpha   90.00
_cell.angle_beta   90.00
_cell.angle_gamma   90.00
#
_symmetry.space_group_name_H-M   'P 1'
#
loop_
_entity.id
_entity.type
_entity.pdbx_description
1 polymer ?
#
loop_
_entity_poly.entity_id
_entity_poly.type
_entity_poly.pdbx_seq_one_letter_code
_entity_poly.pdbx_strand_id
1 'polypeptide(L)' 'MTTETMKITKDMKINDVIKKFPKTIKVFADFKIDSCCGGEVSIEKGCARDKVDLNAIMEALNITA' A
#
# COMPACT_ATOMS: atom_id res chain seq x y z
N MET A 1 -0.22 1.59 27.33
CA MET A 1 -0.63 2.59 26.34
C MET A 1 -0.42 1.98 24.96
N THR A 2 -1.44 1.32 24.41
CA THR A 2 -1.37 0.78 23.04
C THR A 2 -1.69 1.93 22.10
N THR A 3 -0.65 2.53 21.53
CA THR A 3 -0.81 3.47 20.43
C THR A 3 -1.43 2.70 19.27
N GLU A 4 -2.72 2.88 19.02
CA GLU A 4 -3.35 2.58 17.74
C GLU A 4 -2.77 3.55 16.71
N THR A 5 -1.52 3.28 16.30
CA THR A 5 -0.96 3.84 15.07
C THR A 5 -1.91 3.45 13.94
N MET A 6 -2.42 4.44 13.20
CA MET A 6 -3.11 4.25 11.92
C MET A 6 -2.18 3.52 10.95
N LYS A 7 -2.02 2.21 11.13
CA LYS A 7 -1.16 1.37 10.30
C LYS A 7 -1.91 0.99 9.05
N ILE A 8 -1.27 1.18 7.91
CA ILE A 8 -1.73 0.60 6.67
C ILE A 8 -1.55 -0.91 6.78
N THR A 9 -2.63 -1.67 6.56
CA THR A 9 -2.62 -3.13 6.58
C THR A 9 -2.68 -3.69 5.16
N LYS A 10 -2.12 -4.87 4.94
CA LYS A 10 -1.98 -5.48 3.61
C LYS A 10 -3.32 -5.88 2.97
N ASP A 11 -4.34 -6.06 3.81
CA ASP A 11 -5.72 -6.34 3.43
C ASP A 11 -6.45 -5.08 2.92
N MET A 12 -5.93 -3.88 3.20
CA MET A 12 -6.53 -2.66 2.67
C MET A 12 -6.38 -2.59 1.15
N LYS A 13 -7.41 -2.05 0.50
CA LYS A 13 -7.37 -1.79 -0.94
C LYS A 13 -6.41 -0.66 -1.25
N ILE A 14 -5.64 -0.82 -2.32
CA ILE A 14 -4.66 0.18 -2.76
C ILE A 14 -5.35 1.54 -2.98
N ASN A 15 -6.52 1.56 -3.64
CA ASN A 15 -7.27 2.80 -3.85
C ASN A 15 -7.74 3.46 -2.55
N ASP A 16 -8.18 2.67 -1.55
CA ASP A 16 -8.63 3.24 -0.28
C ASP A 16 -7.46 3.84 0.49
N VAL A 17 -6.30 3.18 0.45
CA VAL A 17 -5.07 3.68 1.07
C VAL A 17 -4.61 4.95 0.37
N ILE A 18 -4.60 5.00 -0.96
CA ILE A 18 -4.27 6.20 -1.73
C ILE A 18 -5.23 7.35 -1.43
N LYS A 19 -6.54 7.10 -1.36
CA LYS A 19 -7.55 8.11 -1.03
C LYS A 19 -7.39 8.66 0.39
N LYS A 20 -7.05 7.80 1.35
CA LYS A 20 -6.81 8.20 2.75
C LYS A 20 -5.45 8.87 2.94
N PHE A 21 -4.43 8.38 2.24
CA PHE A 21 -3.03 8.76 2.36
C PHE A 21 -2.44 9.04 0.98
N PRO A 22 -2.71 10.20 0.35
CA PRO A 22 -2.25 10.49 -1.01
C PRO A 22 -0.72 10.47 -1.16
N LYS A 23 0.03 10.64 -0.07
CA LYS A 23 1.50 10.50 -0.06
C LYS A 23 1.97 9.08 -0.43
N THR A 24 1.15 8.06 -0.14
CA THR A 24 1.46 6.67 -0.45
C THR A 24 1.45 6.37 -1.95
N ILE A 25 0.82 7.22 -2.78
CA ILE A 25 0.87 7.11 -4.26
C ILE A 25 2.32 7.02 -4.73
N LYS A 26 3.21 7.85 -4.16
CA LYS A 26 4.62 7.85 -4.52
C LYS A 26 5.28 6.52 -4.17
N VAL A 27 4.97 5.95 -3.00
CA VAL A 27 5.45 4.63 -2.61
C VAL A 27 4.99 3.58 -3.61
N PHE A 28 3.69 3.48 -3.91
CA PHE A 28 3.18 2.51 -4.90
C PHE A 28 3.83 2.68 -6.29
N ALA A 29 4.06 3.92 -6.72
CA ALA A 29 4.73 4.23 -7.99
C ALA A 29 6.22 3.83 -7.97
N ASP A 30 6.93 4.09 -6.88
CA ASP A 30 8.35 3.72 -6.70
C ASP A 30 8.53 2.19 -6.75
N PHE A 31 7.57 1.44 -6.18
CA PHE A 31 7.52 -0.01 -6.23
C PHE A 31 6.95 -0.58 -7.54
N LYS A 32 6.57 0.27 -8.51
CA LYS A 32 5.97 -0.10 -9.80
C LYS A 32 4.71 -0.97 -9.68
N ILE A 33 3.91 -0.76 -8.64
CA ILE A 33 2.61 -1.44 -8.50
C ILE A 33 1.62 -0.79 -9.47
N ASP A 34 1.02 -1.61 -10.35
CA ASP A 34 0.07 -1.14 -11.34
C ASP A 34 -1.31 -0.95 -10.70
N SER A 35 -1.49 0.23 -10.09
CA SER A 35 -2.78 0.66 -9.54
C SER A 35 -3.80 1.04 -10.63
N CYS A 36 -3.39 1.13 -11.91
CA CYS A 36 -4.22 1.67 -12.99
C CYS A 36 -5.29 0.68 -13.47
N CYS A 37 -4.99 -0.62 -13.46
CA CYS A 37 -5.92 -1.67 -13.89
C CYS A 37 -6.36 -2.62 -12.75
N GLY A 38 -6.02 -2.29 -11.49
CA GLY A 38 -6.22 -3.20 -10.36
C GLY A 38 -6.32 -2.55 -8.97
N GLY A 39 -6.47 -1.22 -8.86
CA GLY A 39 -6.49 -0.52 -7.57
C GLY A 39 -7.60 -0.93 -6.59
N GLU A 40 -8.59 -1.71 -7.03
CA GLU A 40 -9.65 -2.28 -6.17
C GLU A 40 -9.23 -3.55 -5.41
N VAL A 41 -8.03 -4.07 -5.67
CA VAL A 41 -7.47 -5.22 -4.93
C VAL A 41 -6.72 -4.77 -3.68
N SER A 42 -6.54 -5.71 -2.75
CA SER A 42 -5.72 -5.49 -1.56
C SER A 42 -4.24 -5.30 -1.92
N ILE A 43 -3.50 -4.57 -1.08
CA ILE A 43 -2.05 -4.35 -1.29
C ILE A 43 -1.32 -5.67 -1.50
N GLU A 44 -1.60 -6.69 -0.69
CA GLU A 44 -1.01 -8.03 -0.85
C GLU A 44 -1.21 -8.61 -2.25
N LYS A 45 -2.44 -8.54 -2.79
CA LYS A 45 -2.74 -9.06 -4.12
C LYS A 45 -2.06 -8.28 -5.23
N GLY A 46 -2.01 -6.95 -5.11
CA GLY A 46 -1.27 -6.09 -6.03
C GLY A 46 0.21 -6.44 -6.04
N CYS A 47 0.81 -6.57 -4.85
CA CYS A 47 2.21 -6.96 -4.70
C CYS A 47 2.49 -8.34 -5.28
N ALA A 48 1.64 -9.34 -5.00
CA ALA A 48 1.80 -10.69 -5.51
C ALA A 48 1.70 -10.75 -7.05
N ARG A 49 0.79 -9.98 -7.65
CA ARG A 49 0.63 -9.88 -9.10
C ARG A 49 1.85 -9.23 -9.76
N ASP A 50 2.30 -8.12 -9.18
CA ASP A 50 3.37 -7.29 -9.73
C ASP A 50 4.76 -7.77 -9.27
N LYS A 51 4.81 -8.90 -8.53
CA LYS A 51 6.01 -9.52 -7.94
C LYS A 51 6.84 -8.56 -7.07
N VAL A 52 6.16 -7.71 -6.33
CA VAL A 52 6.74 -6.76 -5.38
C VAL A 52 6.84 -7.40 -3.99
N ASP A 53 7.91 -7.07 -3.26
CA ASP A 53 8.05 -7.47 -1.87
C ASP A 53 7.02 -6.74 -0.99
N LEU A 54 6.06 -7.52 -0.50
CA LEU A 54 5.00 -7.03 0.37
C LEU A 54 5.55 -6.41 1.66
N ASN A 55 6.59 -6.97 2.26
CA ASN A 55 7.15 -6.44 3.50
C ASN A 55 7.79 -5.07 3.25
N ALA A 56 8.59 -4.96 2.18
CA ALA A 56 9.28 -3.72 1.84
C ALA A 56 8.30 -2.56 1.58
N ILE A 57 7.24 -2.81 0.80
CA ILE A 57 6.25 -1.77 0.55
C ILE A 57 5.43 -1.45 1.80
N MET A 58 5.06 -2.45 2.61
CA MET A 58 4.31 -2.23 3.84
C MET A 58 5.09 -1.38 4.84
N GLU A 59 6.40 -1.57 4.93
CA GLU A 59 7.28 -0.74 5.73
C GLU A 59 7.30 0.70 5.20
N ALA A 60 7.54 0.88 3.90
CA ALA A 60 7.55 2.21 3.27
C ALA A 60 6.21 2.95 3.42
N LEU A 61 5.09 2.23 3.28
CA LEU A 61 3.74 2.75 3.48
C LEU A 61 3.54 3.22 4.92
N ASN A 62 3.91 2.40 5.91
CA ASN A 62 3.75 2.75 7.32
C ASN A 62 4.73 3.83 7.81
N ILE A 63 5.86 4.05 7.13
CA ILE A 63 6.76 5.19 7.36
C ILE A 63 6.18 6.49 6.79
N THR A 64 5.39 6.40 5.71
CA THR A 64 4.92 7.57 4.94
C THR A 64 3.49 8.00 5.29
N ALA A 65 2.68 7.10 5.88
CA ALA A 65 1.30 7.32 6.32
C ALA A 65 1.20 8.37 7.43
#